data_AF-A0A7S6MXE3-F1
#
_entry.id   AF-A0A7S6MXE3-F1
#
_cell.length_a   1.000
_cell.length_b   1.000
_cell.length_c   1.000
_cell.angle_alpha   90.00
_cell.angle_beta   90.00
_cell.angle_gamma   90.00
#
_symmetry.space_group_name_H-M   'P 1'
#
loop_
_entity.id
_entity.type
_entity.pdbx_description
1 polymer ?
#
loop_
_entity_poly.entity_id
_entity_poly.type
_entity_poly.pdbx_seq_one_letter_code
_entity_poly.pdbx_strand_id
1 'polypeptide(L)'
;MLQNTLWIALHVISAALWLSVIPAAMILNKEIKASAKTPAAPGLIRSLVKFIGFAGNIGGNGVLITGIIMVLTFGYYSFFQFDGNHWLTSKQFLMVFLLVIVFAVVIPASKKIKAGLEANAASVSDEVLSQVAKLVKWSYISGVMIVLNFLFAYSRRLMGQ
;
A
#
# COMPACT_ATOMS: atom_id res chain seq x y z
N MET A 1 0.89 -24.60 -17.21
CA MET A 1 -0.42 -23.96 -16.92
C MET A 1 -0.63 -23.71 -15.44
N LEU A 2 -0.56 -24.71 -14.55
CA LEU A 2 -0.83 -24.52 -13.11
C LEU A 2 0.09 -23.48 -12.42
N GLN A 3 1.39 -23.51 -12.72
CA GLN A 3 2.38 -22.59 -12.15
C GLN A 3 2.11 -21.12 -12.52
N ASN A 4 1.61 -20.87 -13.73
CA ASN A 4 1.28 -19.52 -14.21
C ASN A 4 0.08 -18.95 -13.45
N THR A 5 -0.94 -19.78 -13.23
CA THR A 5 -2.13 -19.41 -12.46
C THR A 5 -1.80 -19.08 -11.01
N LEU A 6 -0.89 -19.86 -10.39
CA LEU A 6 -0.50 -19.65 -8.99
C LEU A 6 0.15 -18.27 -8.78
N TRP A 7 1.16 -17.90 -9.58
CA TRP A 7 1.86 -16.63 -9.40
C TRP A 7 0.97 -15.42 -9.65
N ILE A 8 0.09 -15.51 -10.65
CA ILE A 8 -0.91 -14.47 -10.93
C ILE A 8 -1.89 -14.36 -9.75
N ALA A 9 -2.39 -15.48 -9.21
CA ALA A 9 -3.30 -15.47 -8.08
C ALA A 9 -2.66 -14.84 -6.84
N LEU A 10 -1.42 -15.23 -6.51
CA LEU A 10 -0.67 -14.64 -5.40
C LEU A 10 -0.44 -13.13 -5.59
N HIS A 11 -0.12 -12.69 -6.81
CA HIS A 11 0.03 -11.27 -7.12
C HIS A 11 -1.26 -10.49 -6.88
N VAL A 12 -2.40 -11.01 -7.37
CA VAL A 12 -3.72 -10.37 -7.22
C VAL A 12 -4.16 -10.33 -5.77
N ILE A 13 -4.00 -11.42 -5.02
CA ILE A 13 -4.33 -11.47 -3.58
C ILE A 13 -3.46 -10.47 -2.80
N SER A 14 -2.17 -10.40 -3.12
CA SER A 14 -1.26 -9.45 -2.48
C SER A 14 -1.65 -7.99 -2.77
N ALA A 15 -2.03 -7.68 -4.02
CA ALA A 15 -2.51 -6.37 -4.39
C ALA A 15 -3.84 -6.01 -3.71
N ALA A 16 -4.76 -6.97 -3.58
CA ALA A 16 -6.02 -6.79 -2.84
C ALA A 16 -5.78 -6.54 -1.34
N LEU A 17 -4.85 -7.28 -0.72
CA LEU A 17 -4.44 -7.04 0.66
C LEU A 17 -3.85 -5.64 0.82
N TRP A 18 -2.98 -5.20 -0.10
CA TRP A 18 -2.44 -3.85 -0.04
C TRP A 18 -3.52 -2.78 -0.22
N LEU A 19 -4.47 -3.01 -1.14
CA LEU A 19 -5.60 -2.11 -1.37
C LEU A 19 -6.53 -1.98 -0.15
N SER A 20 -6.64 -3.02 0.67
CA SER A 20 -7.44 -3.01 1.91
C SER A 20 -7.01 -1.95 2.93
N VAL A 21 -5.81 -1.35 2.76
CA VAL A 21 -5.36 -0.19 3.53
C VAL A 21 -6.33 0.99 3.39
N ILE A 22 -6.96 1.20 2.24
CA ILE A 22 -7.89 2.31 2.02
C ILE A 22 -9.10 2.25 2.97
N PRO A 23 -9.95 1.21 2.93
CA PRO A 23 -11.12 1.15 3.81
C PRO A 23 -10.74 1.13 5.29
N ALA A 24 -9.66 0.44 5.66
CA ALA A 24 -9.19 0.41 7.05
C ALA A 24 -8.72 1.79 7.52
N ALA A 25 -7.94 2.52 6.71
CA ALA A 25 -7.50 3.87 7.02
C ALA A 25 -8.70 4.83 7.14
N MET A 26 -9.72 4.67 6.30
CA MET A 26 -10.94 5.48 6.36
C MET A 26 -11.72 5.27 7.65
N ILE A 27 -11.98 4.01 8.00
CA ILE A 27 -12.73 3.65 9.21
C ILE A 27 -11.95 4.10 10.45
N LEU A 28 -10.68 3.70 10.59
CA LEU A 28 -9.89 4.01 11.78
C LEU A 28 -9.60 5.50 11.93
N ASN A 29 -9.37 6.24 10.85
CA ASN A 29 -9.16 7.69 10.93
C ASN A 29 -10.41 8.41 11.41
N LYS A 30 -11.61 7.95 11.03
CA LYS A 30 -12.87 8.49 11.54
C LYS A 30 -12.97 8.28 13.06
N GLU A 31 -12.70 7.06 13.54
CA GLU A 31 -12.75 6.73 14.97
C GLU A 31 -11.68 7.48 15.77
N ILE A 32 -10.46 7.64 15.22
CA ILE A 32 -9.37 8.40 15.84
C ILE A 32 -9.77 9.86 16.02
N LYS A 33 -10.37 10.49 14.99
CA LYS A 33 -10.82 11.88 15.07
C LYS A 33 -11.93 12.05 16.10
N ALA A 34 -12.88 11.13 16.16
CA ALA A 34 -13.96 11.14 17.15
C ALA A 34 -13.44 10.95 18.59
N SER A 35 -12.36 10.19 18.75
CA SER A 35 -11.81 9.80 20.05
C SER A 35 -10.53 10.55 20.45
N ALA A 36 -10.12 11.59 19.72
CA ALA A 36 -8.76 12.17 19.83
C ALA A 36 -8.35 12.61 21.24
N LYS A 37 -9.32 13.01 22.07
CA LYS A 37 -9.12 13.47 23.46
C LYS A 37 -9.48 12.42 24.52
N THR A 38 -9.75 11.19 24.11
CA THR A 38 -10.11 10.09 25.02
C THR A 38 -8.95 9.12 25.20
N PRO A 39 -8.91 8.35 26.31
CA PRO A 39 -7.92 7.29 26.51
C PRO A 39 -7.93 6.19 25.44
N ALA A 40 -8.94 6.14 24.57
CA ALA A 40 -9.04 5.16 23.49
C ALA A 40 -8.17 5.50 22.26
N ALA A 41 -7.82 6.77 22.04
CA ALA A 41 -7.10 7.21 20.84
C ALA A 41 -5.75 6.50 20.62
N PRO A 42 -4.87 6.32 21.64
CA PRO A 42 -3.62 5.58 21.46
C PRO A 42 -3.82 4.16 20.92
N GLY A 43 -4.85 3.46 21.40
CA GLY A 43 -5.19 2.11 20.96
C GLY A 43 -5.58 2.07 19.48
N LEU A 44 -6.47 2.98 19.06
CA LEU A 44 -6.90 3.10 17.67
C LEU A 44 -5.74 3.44 16.72
N ILE A 45 -4.86 4.35 17.13
CA ILE A 45 -3.68 4.71 16.32
C ILE A 45 -2.71 3.53 16.21
N ARG A 46 -2.48 2.76 17.28
CA ARG A 46 -1.66 1.54 17.22
C ARG A 46 -2.26 0.53 16.25
N SER A 47 -3.58 0.33 16.26
CA SER A 47 -4.27 -0.54 15.32
C SER A 47 -4.10 -0.08 13.88
N LEU A 48 -4.25 1.22 13.62
CA LEU A 48 -4.02 1.81 12.29
C LEU A 48 -2.59 1.54 11.79
N VAL A 49 -1.58 1.87 12.59
CA VAL A 49 -0.17 1.70 12.20
C VAL A 49 0.18 0.21 12.02
N LYS A 50 -0.33 -0.66 12.90
CA LYS A 50 -0.12 -2.12 12.76
C LYS A 50 -0.76 -2.65 11.48
N PHE A 51 -1.99 -2.26 11.18
CA PHE A 51 -2.69 -2.72 9.98
C PHE A 51 -2.02 -2.21 8.71
N ILE A 52 -1.71 -0.90 8.63
CA ILE A 52 -0.98 -0.33 7.48
C ILE A 52 0.37 -1.01 7.30
N GLY A 53 1.11 -1.25 8.39
CA GLY A 53 2.39 -1.95 8.34
C GLY A 53 2.25 -3.39 7.86
N PHE A 54 1.26 -4.13 8.36
CA PHE A 54 1.00 -5.51 7.96
C PHE A 54 0.58 -5.60 6.48
N ALA A 55 -0.48 -4.89 6.10
CA ALA A 55 -1.03 -4.92 4.76
C ALA A 55 -0.04 -4.34 3.73
N GLY A 56 0.69 -3.29 4.09
CA GLY A 56 1.74 -2.70 3.26
C GLY A 56 2.95 -3.63 3.08
N ASN A 57 3.45 -4.26 4.15
CA ASN A 57 4.59 -5.17 4.03
C ASN A 57 4.21 -6.47 3.34
N ILE A 58 3.14 -7.14 3.76
CA ILE A 58 2.76 -8.44 3.17
C ILE A 58 2.19 -8.23 1.75
N GLY A 59 1.24 -7.30 1.58
CA GLY A 59 0.65 -7.02 0.28
C GLY A 59 1.64 -6.38 -0.69
N GLY A 60 2.38 -5.36 -0.27
CA GLY A 60 3.35 -4.66 -1.11
C GLY A 60 4.53 -5.54 -1.53
N ASN A 61 5.17 -6.26 -0.59
CA ASN A 61 6.24 -7.19 -0.96
C ASN A 61 5.71 -8.36 -1.78
N GLY A 62 4.49 -8.84 -1.50
CA GLY A 62 3.84 -9.87 -2.29
C GLY A 62 3.70 -9.45 -3.76
N VAL A 63 3.20 -8.24 -4.03
CA VAL A 63 3.11 -7.68 -5.39
C VAL A 63 4.49 -7.54 -6.03
N LEU A 64 5.49 -7.03 -5.30
CA LEU A 64 6.84 -6.84 -5.81
C LEU A 64 7.50 -8.17 -6.21
N ILE A 65 7.54 -9.12 -5.29
CA ILE A 65 8.22 -10.41 -5.46
C ILE A 65 7.53 -11.21 -6.57
N THR A 66 6.21 -11.34 -6.52
CA THR A 66 5.48 -12.07 -7.56
C THR A 66 5.58 -11.37 -8.91
N GLY A 67 5.59 -10.03 -8.96
CA GLY A 67 5.82 -9.27 -10.19
C GLY A 67 7.18 -9.59 -10.82
N ILE A 68 8.25 -9.60 -10.03
CA ILE A 68 9.59 -9.98 -10.48
C ILE A 68 9.61 -11.42 -10.98
N ILE A 69 9.06 -12.37 -10.22
CA ILE A 69 9.00 -13.78 -10.61
C ILE A 69 8.27 -13.94 -11.95
N MET A 70 7.14 -13.26 -12.13
CA MET A 70 6.38 -13.33 -13.38
C MET A 70 7.20 -12.84 -14.59
N VAL A 71 7.99 -11.76 -14.42
CA VAL A 71 8.90 -11.28 -15.48
C VAL A 71 10.00 -12.30 -15.79
N LEU A 72 10.59 -12.92 -14.76
CA LEU A 72 11.70 -13.86 -14.94
C LEU A 72 11.26 -15.22 -15.50
N THR A 73 10.01 -15.62 -15.29
CA THR A 73 9.52 -16.96 -15.62
C THR A 73 8.64 -17.00 -16.86
N PHE A 74 8.03 -15.88 -17.27
CA PHE A 74 7.10 -15.86 -18.40
C PHE A 74 7.59 -14.90 -19.48
N GLY A 75 7.87 -15.43 -20.68
CA GLY A 75 8.38 -14.64 -21.81
C GLY A 75 7.45 -13.54 -22.33
N TYR A 76 6.22 -13.45 -21.82
CA TYR A 76 5.28 -12.36 -22.11
C TYR A 76 5.51 -11.12 -21.22
N TYR A 77 6.05 -11.29 -20.02
CA TYR A 77 6.34 -10.19 -19.11
C TYR A 77 7.82 -9.81 -19.20
N SER A 78 8.09 -8.51 -19.31
CA SER A 78 9.44 -7.95 -19.44
C SER A 78 9.60 -6.73 -18.52
N PHE A 79 10.83 -6.40 -18.13
CA PHE A 79 11.12 -5.18 -17.40
C PHE A 79 11.23 -4.00 -18.36
N PHE A 80 10.42 -2.96 -18.14
CA PHE A 80 10.48 -1.65 -18.79
C PHE A 80 10.59 -1.71 -20.32
N GLN A 81 9.82 -2.59 -20.98
CA GLN A 81 9.77 -2.66 -22.43
C GLN A 81 8.85 -1.58 -23.00
N PHE A 82 9.45 -0.45 -23.35
CA PHE A 82 8.73 0.70 -23.88
C PHE A 82 8.22 0.53 -25.31
N ASP A 83 8.75 -0.41 -26.10
CA ASP A 83 8.40 -0.47 -27.54
C ASP A 83 7.15 -1.30 -27.88
N GLY A 84 6.69 -2.15 -26.96
CA GLY A 84 5.57 -3.06 -27.23
C GLY A 84 4.73 -3.45 -26.02
N ASN A 85 5.10 -3.00 -24.81
CA ASN A 85 4.40 -3.37 -23.58
C ASN A 85 4.17 -2.14 -22.66
N HIS A 86 3.65 -1.05 -23.25
CA HIS A 86 3.46 0.23 -22.56
C HIS A 86 2.61 0.13 -21.28
N TRP A 87 1.61 -0.75 -21.25
CA TRP A 87 0.75 -0.95 -20.08
C TRP A 87 1.55 -1.56 -18.91
N LEU A 88 2.39 -2.57 -19.18
CA LEU A 88 3.23 -3.20 -18.16
C LEU A 88 4.30 -2.24 -17.66
N THR A 89 4.92 -1.49 -18.57
CA THR A 89 5.93 -0.48 -18.25
C THR A 89 5.35 0.63 -17.37
N SER A 90 4.15 1.11 -17.69
CA SER A 90 3.42 2.08 -16.85
C SER A 90 3.15 1.54 -15.44
N LYS A 91 2.76 0.26 -15.31
CA LYS A 91 2.56 -0.39 -14.01
C LYS A 91 3.86 -0.51 -13.21
N GLN A 92 4.97 -0.84 -13.86
CA GLN A 92 6.28 -0.93 -13.21
C GLN A 92 6.77 0.44 -12.73
N PHE A 93 6.55 1.50 -13.52
CA PHE A 93 6.87 2.87 -13.11
C PHE A 93 6.03 3.32 -11.90
N LEU A 94 4.71 3.06 -11.92
CA LEU A 94 3.85 3.29 -10.76
C LEU A 94 4.33 2.54 -9.52
N MET A 95 4.80 1.30 -9.69
CA MET A 95 5.32 0.50 -8.58
C MET A 95 6.59 1.12 -7.98
N VAL A 96 7.53 1.59 -8.81
CA VAL A 96 8.72 2.31 -8.33
C VAL A 96 8.33 3.54 -7.53
N PHE A 97 7.38 4.32 -8.02
CA PHE A 97 6.90 5.51 -7.32
C PHE A 97 6.24 5.16 -5.97
N LEU A 98 5.44 4.10 -5.93
CA LEU A 98 4.85 3.57 -4.69
C LEU A 98 5.93 3.17 -3.67
N LEU A 99 6.98 2.48 -4.10
CA LEU A 99 8.09 2.08 -3.22
C LEU A 99 8.79 3.32 -2.63
N VAL A 100 8.99 4.37 -3.42
CA VAL A 100 9.54 5.65 -2.95
C VAL A 100 8.62 6.29 -1.90
N ILE A 101 7.31 6.35 -2.13
CA ILE A 101 6.35 6.87 -1.13
C ILE A 101 6.43 6.06 0.17
N VAL A 102 6.45 4.73 0.07
CA VAL A 102 6.50 3.86 1.25
C VAL A 102 7.77 4.13 2.05
N PHE A 103 8.92 4.12 1.38
CA PHE A 103 10.22 4.29 2.03
C PHE A 103 10.43 5.69 2.60
N ALA A 104 10.14 6.73 1.82
CA ALA A 104 10.43 8.11 2.19
C ALA A 104 9.36 8.74 3.11
N VAL A 105 8.14 8.21 3.11
CA VAL A 105 7.01 8.85 3.81
C VAL A 105 6.29 7.94 4.78
N VAL A 106 5.78 6.79 4.33
CA VAL A 106 4.93 5.91 5.16
C VAL A 106 5.74 5.30 6.31
N ILE A 107 6.94 4.80 6.04
CA ILE A 107 7.81 4.21 7.05
C ILE A 107 8.25 5.24 8.10
N PRO A 108 8.79 6.44 7.74
CA PRO A 108 9.16 7.46 8.71
C PRO A 108 7.97 7.95 9.55
N ALA A 109 6.81 8.21 8.92
CA ALA A 109 5.61 8.64 9.65
C ALA A 109 5.18 7.58 10.68
N SER A 110 5.16 6.31 10.28
CA SER A 110 4.81 5.19 11.17
C SER A 110 5.78 5.07 12.35
N LYS A 111 7.09 5.26 12.12
CA LYS A 111 8.11 5.25 13.19
C LYS A 111 7.90 6.41 14.17
N LYS A 112 7.66 7.63 13.67
CA LYS A 112 7.39 8.81 14.51
C LYS A 112 6.13 8.64 15.36
N ILE A 113 5.06 8.07 14.80
CA ILE A 113 3.82 7.77 15.54
C ILE A 113 4.11 6.79 16.68
N LYS A 114 4.82 5.68 16.41
CA LYS A 114 5.15 4.69 17.45
C LYS A 114 5.97 5.32 18.58
N ALA A 115 7.03 6.05 18.24
CA ALA A 115 7.87 6.73 19.23
C ALA A 115 7.06 7.74 20.08
N GLY A 116 6.17 8.52 19.46
CA GLY A 116 5.33 9.48 20.19
C GLY A 116 4.32 8.82 21.12
N LEU A 117 3.78 7.65 20.75
CA LEU A 117 2.86 6.88 21.60
C LEU A 117 3.55 6.14 22.74
N GLU A 118 4.85 5.88 22.63
CA GLU A 118 5.67 5.29 23.70
C GLU A 118 6.11 6.37 24.71
N ALA A 119 6.41 7.57 24.22
CA ALA A 119 6.80 8.70 25.07
C ALA A 119 5.66 9.22 25.97
N ASN A 120 4.40 9.13 25.52
CA ASN A 120 3.24 9.60 26.27
C ASN A 120 2.09 8.59 26.20
N ALA A 121 2.05 7.67 27.17
CA ALA A 121 1.04 6.61 27.20
C ALA A 121 -0.39 7.11 27.52
N ALA A 122 -0.51 8.25 28.21
CA ALA A 122 -1.78 8.75 28.72
C ALA A 122 -2.57 9.64 27.74
N SER A 123 -1.90 10.27 26.76
CA SER A 123 -2.54 11.21 25.84
C SER A 123 -1.81 11.29 24.50
N VAL A 124 -2.56 11.49 23.42
CA VAL A 124 -2.00 11.68 22.08
C VAL A 124 -1.66 13.16 21.89
N SER A 125 -0.41 13.45 21.54
CA SER A 125 0.03 14.82 21.22
C SER A 125 -0.41 15.27 19.83
N ASP A 126 -0.48 16.58 19.62
CA ASP A 126 -0.80 17.16 18.30
C ASP A 126 0.21 16.75 17.21
N GLU A 127 1.48 16.56 17.57
CA GLU A 127 2.50 16.05 16.65
C GLU A 127 2.17 14.62 16.19
N VAL A 128 1.72 13.75 17.10
CA VAL A 128 1.29 12.39 16.73
C VAL A 128 0.07 12.45 15.81
N LEU A 129 -0.92 13.30 16.10
CA LEU A 129 -2.10 13.47 15.25
C LEU A 129 -1.74 13.99 13.85
N SER A 130 -0.77 14.91 13.76
CA SER A 130 -0.24 15.40 12.48
C SER A 130 0.42 14.28 11.67
N GLN A 131 1.24 13.44 12.30
CA GLN A 131 1.83 12.28 11.62
C GLN A 131 0.78 11.25 11.21
N VAL A 132 -0.28 11.04 12.00
CA VAL A 132 -1.42 10.17 11.64
C VAL A 132 -2.14 10.72 10.41
N ALA A 133 -2.44 12.01 10.37
CA ALA A 133 -3.06 12.65 9.21
C ALA A 133 -2.20 12.51 7.96
N LYS A 134 -0.88 12.67 8.09
CA LYS A 134 0.09 12.43 7.02
C LYS A 134 0.04 10.97 6.56
N LEU A 135 0.12 10.01 7.49
CA LEU A 135 0.06 8.58 7.19
C LEU A 135 -1.20 8.23 6.40
N VAL A 136 -2.38 8.65 6.88
CA VAL A 136 -3.67 8.42 6.22
C VAL A 136 -3.73 9.02 4.82
N LYS A 137 -3.28 10.28 4.65
CA LYS A 137 -3.23 10.94 3.34
C LYS A 137 -2.40 10.13 2.35
N TRP A 138 -1.20 9.71 2.74
CA TRP A 138 -0.30 8.96 1.87
C TRP A 138 -0.77 7.52 1.63
N SER A 139 -1.47 6.91 2.58
CA SER A 139 -2.18 5.65 2.36
C SER A 139 -3.25 5.76 1.28
N TYR A 140 -4.02 6.86 1.24
CA TYR A 140 -4.99 7.09 0.16
C TYR A 140 -4.33 7.30 -1.20
N ILE A 141 -3.29 8.14 -1.26
CA ILE A 141 -2.53 8.37 -2.51
C ILE A 141 -1.97 7.04 -3.03
N SER A 142 -1.40 6.21 -2.15
CA SER A 142 -0.89 4.88 -2.51
C SER A 142 -2.02 3.98 -2.99
N GLY A 143 -3.17 4.02 -2.32
CA GLY A 143 -4.38 3.31 -2.72
C GLY A 143 -4.86 3.66 -4.13
N VAL A 144 -4.92 4.95 -4.48
CA VAL A 144 -5.27 5.42 -5.83
C VAL A 144 -4.29 4.86 -6.86
N MET A 145 -2.99 4.85 -6.57
CA MET A 145 -1.98 4.29 -7.48
C MET A 145 -2.13 2.78 -7.68
N ILE A 146 -2.51 2.04 -6.64
CA ILE A 146 -2.82 0.61 -6.74
C ILE A 146 -4.07 0.40 -7.63
N VAL A 147 -5.10 1.24 -7.46
CA VAL A 147 -6.28 1.21 -8.35
C VAL A 147 -5.89 1.49 -9.80
N LEU A 148 -5.07 2.52 -10.06
CA LEU A 148 -4.56 2.80 -11.41
C LEU A 148 -3.76 1.60 -11.98
N ASN A 149 -2.97 0.92 -11.15
CA ASN A 149 -2.25 -0.29 -11.53
C ASN A 149 -3.20 -1.41 -11.99
N PHE A 150 -4.33 -1.60 -11.30
CA PHE A 150 -5.40 -2.51 -11.73
C PHE A 150 -6.09 -2.04 -13.02
N LEU A 151 -6.40 -0.75 -13.15
CA LEU A 151 -7.03 -0.19 -14.35
C LEU A 151 -6.16 -0.37 -15.59
N PHE A 152 -4.84 -0.21 -15.49
CA PHE A 152 -3.94 -0.51 -16.61
C PHE A 152 -3.99 -1.99 -17.01
N ALA A 153 -4.05 -2.91 -16.04
CA ALA A 153 -4.21 -4.33 -16.32
C ALA A 153 -5.56 -4.63 -17.00
N TYR A 154 -6.64 -3.94 -16.59
CA TYR A 154 -7.95 -4.09 -17.19
C TYR A 154 -8.05 -3.48 -18.59
N SER A 155 -7.45 -2.30 -18.81
CA SER A 155 -7.44 -1.62 -20.11
C SER A 155 -6.87 -2.50 -21.22
N ARG A 156 -5.85 -3.30 -20.90
CA ARG A 156 -5.28 -4.31 -21.80
C ARG A 156 -6.33 -5.32 -22.27
N ARG A 157 -7.16 -5.85 -21.35
CA ARG A 157 -8.24 -6.78 -21.70
C ARG A 157 -9.27 -6.14 -22.64
N LEU A 158 -9.58 -4.86 -22.45
CA LEU A 158 -10.51 -4.14 -23.32
C LEU A 158 -9.93 -3.91 -24.73
N MET A 159 -8.62 -3.72 -24.84
CA MET A 159 -7.94 -3.50 -26.12
C MET A 159 -7.61 -4.81 -26.87
N GLY A 160 -8.03 -5.97 -26.36
CA GLY A 160 -7.85 -7.26 -27.04
C GLY A 160 -6.40 -7.75 -27.14
N GLN A 161 -5.51 -7.25 -26.26
CA GLN A 161 -4.09 -7.63 -26.17
C GLN A 161 -3.79 -8.53 -24.97
#